data_AF-A0A965F0T0-F1
#
_entry.id   AF-A0A965F0T0-F1
#
_cell.length_a   1.000
_cell.length_b   1.000
_cell.length_c   1.000
_cell.angle_alpha   90.00
_cell.angle_beta   90.00
_cell.angle_gamma   90.00
#
_symmetry.space_group_name_H-M   'P 1'
#
loop_
_entity.id
_entity.type
_entity.pdbx_description
1 polymer ?
#
loop_
_entity_poly.entity_id
_entity_poly.type
_entity_poly.pdbx_seq_one_letter_code
_entity_poly.pdbx_strand_id
1 'polypeptide(L)'
;MAITVATWGASGFFGREAHRTGARVMRTVDRGLTWTQVQGLPEHFQPTPALVADPLVTGRFFLPLFSGELYVSTDDGATWELLVEGIPTMLRLIAA
;
A
#
# COMPACT_ATOMS: atom_id res chain seq x y z
N MET A 1 4.65 2.74 -15.51
CA MET A 1 5.07 2.30 -14.17
C MET A 1 3.81 2.03 -13.37
N ALA A 2 3.76 0.94 -12.61
CA ALA A 2 2.61 0.62 -11.77
C ALA A 2 3.10 0.19 -10.39
N ILE A 3 2.42 0.65 -9.35
CA ILE A 3 2.60 0.18 -7.99
C ILE A 3 1.24 -0.43 -7.61
N THR A 4 1.26 -1.67 -7.16
CA THR A 4 0.04 -2.39 -6.77
C THR A 4 0.26 -2.99 -5.39
N VAL A 5 -0.75 -2.85 -4.55
CA VAL A 5 -0.84 -3.62 -3.31
C VAL A 5 -1.29 -5.02 -3.67
N ALA A 6 -0.43 -6.02 -3.46
CA ALA A 6 -0.76 -7.42 -3.72
C ALA A 6 -0.96 -8.15 -2.39
N THR A 7 -2.20 -8.52 -2.10
CA THR A 7 -2.52 -9.43 -1.00
C THR A 7 -2.32 -10.86 -1.51
N TRP A 8 -1.37 -11.63 -0.97
CA TRP A 8 -1.37 -13.07 -1.21
C TRP A 8 -2.35 -13.75 -0.25
N GLY A 9 -3.43 -14.29 -0.81
CA GLY A 9 -4.27 -15.30 -0.18
C GLY A 9 -4.47 -16.39 -1.23
N ALA A 10 -4.14 -17.63 -0.88
CA ALA A 10 -4.37 -18.78 -1.74
C ALA A 10 -5.85 -18.77 -2.20
N SER A 11 -6.05 -18.80 -3.52
CA SER A 11 -7.29 -19.18 -4.19
C SER A 11 -8.61 -18.67 -3.58
N GLY A 12 -9.20 -17.65 -4.20
CA GLY A 12 -10.66 -17.52 -4.19
C GLY A 12 -11.19 -16.17 -3.69
N PHE A 13 -11.83 -15.48 -4.62
CA PHE A 13 -12.90 -14.52 -4.37
C PHE A 13 -13.88 -15.04 -3.30
N PHE A 14 -14.19 -14.19 -2.31
CA PHE A 14 -15.28 -14.31 -1.32
C PHE A 14 -15.38 -15.64 -0.55
N GLY A 15 -14.82 -15.70 0.67
CA GLY A 15 -15.09 -16.83 1.56
C GLY A 15 -14.34 -16.74 2.88
N ARG A 16 -15.06 -16.23 3.90
CA ARG A 16 -14.98 -16.53 5.33
C ARG A 16 -13.84 -17.45 5.80
N GLU A 17 -12.58 -17.01 5.73
CA GLU A 17 -11.43 -17.56 6.48
C GLU A 17 -10.15 -16.77 6.13
N ALA A 18 -10.11 -15.48 6.49
CA ALA A 18 -8.89 -14.67 6.41
C ALA A 18 -7.91 -15.08 7.54
N HIS A 19 -7.35 -16.28 7.44
CA HIS A 19 -6.28 -16.73 8.33
C HIS A 19 -4.96 -16.02 7.97
N ARG A 20 -4.69 -14.90 8.66
CA ARG A 20 -3.36 -14.27 8.85
C ARG A 20 -2.43 -14.21 7.61
N THR A 21 -2.87 -13.63 6.51
CA THR A 21 -1.95 -13.23 5.44
C THR A 21 -1.79 -11.71 5.45
N GLY A 22 -0.64 -11.24 5.95
CA GLY A 22 -0.28 -9.82 5.85
C GLY A 22 -0.14 -9.42 4.39
N ALA A 23 -0.66 -8.26 4.01
CA ALA A 23 -0.48 -7.75 2.66
C ALA A 23 0.97 -7.29 2.43
N ARG A 24 1.38 -7.29 1.17
CA ARG A 24 2.66 -6.72 0.75
C ARG A 24 2.42 -5.72 -0.38
N VAL A 25 3.18 -4.64 -0.40
CA VAL A 25 3.22 -3.73 -1.55
C VAL A 25 4.33 -4.17 -2.49
N MET A 26 4.00 -4.22 -3.78
CA MET A 26 4.90 -4.63 -4.83
C MET A 26 4.97 -3.54 -5.91
N ARG A 27 6.14 -3.40 -6.52
CA ARG A 27 6.40 -2.40 -7.56
C ARG A 27 6.89 -3.07 -8.85
N THR A 28 6.42 -2.55 -9.98
CA THR A 28 6.90 -2.93 -11.32
C THR A 28 7.39 -1.71 -12.10
N VAL A 29 8.50 -1.90 -12.83
CA VAL A 29 9.05 -0.91 -13.77
C VAL A 29 8.90 -1.32 -15.23
N ASP A 30 8.48 -2.56 -15.48
CA ASP A 30 8.43 -3.19 -16.80
C ASP A 30 6.99 -3.50 -17.24
N ARG A 31 6.04 -2.66 -16.80
CA ARG A 31 4.60 -2.77 -17.10
C ARG A 31 3.95 -4.08 -16.60
N GLY A 32 4.42 -4.58 -15.46
CA GLY A 32 3.83 -5.72 -14.76
C GLY A 32 4.40 -7.08 -15.16
N LEU A 33 5.48 -7.11 -15.93
CA LEU A 33 6.18 -8.35 -16.27
C LEU A 33 6.93 -8.90 -15.06
N THR A 34 7.56 -8.03 -14.27
CA THR A 34 8.20 -8.38 -13.00
C THR A 34 7.75 -7.45 -11.87
N TRP A 35 7.74 -8.00 -10.67
CA TRP A 35 7.30 -7.33 -9.45
C TRP A 35 8.37 -7.51 -8.37
N THR A 36 8.73 -6.40 -7.74
CA THR A 36 9.73 -6.34 -6.67
C THR A 36 9.07 -5.85 -5.39
N GLN A 37 9.44 -6.45 -4.26
CA GLN A 37 8.94 -6.00 -2.96
C GLN A 37 9.56 -4.65 -2.61
N VAL A 38 8.73 -3.72 -2.15
CA VAL A 38 9.18 -2.39 -1.71
C VAL A 38 9.68 -2.46 -0.27
N GLN A 39 10.54 -1.50 0.11
CA GLN A 39 11.13 -1.43 1.44
C GLN A 39 10.46 -0.35 2.30
N GLY A 40 10.62 -0.45 3.63
CA GLY A 40 10.19 0.56 4.59
C GLY A 40 8.73 0.47 5.07
N LEU A 41 7.98 -0.53 4.59
CA LEU A 41 6.65 -0.89 5.11
C LEU A 41 6.75 -2.04 6.12
N PRO A 42 5.78 -2.16 7.05
CA PRO A 42 5.68 -3.33 7.93
C PRO A 42 5.57 -4.63 7.13
N GLU A 43 6.13 -5.73 7.65
CA GLU A 43 6.06 -7.04 6.96
C GLU A 43 4.64 -7.58 6.83
N HIS A 44 3.78 -7.19 7.78
CA HIS A 44 2.38 -7.58 7.85
C HIS A 44 1.52 -6.40 8.28
N PHE A 45 0.65 -5.96 7.38
CA PHE A 45 -0.36 -4.95 7.68
C PHE A 45 -1.65 -5.26 6.91
N GLN A 46 -2.75 -4.66 7.38
CA GLN A 46 -3.99 -4.62 6.62
C GLN A 46 -3.91 -3.44 5.65
N PRO A 47 -3.82 -3.70 4.34
CA PRO A 47 -3.70 -2.64 3.36
C PRO A 47 -5.04 -1.94 3.23
N THR A 48 -5.01 -0.66 2.91
CA THR A 48 -6.21 0.05 2.49
C THR A 48 -6.37 -0.14 0.98
N PRO A 49 -7.59 0.06 0.43
CA PRO A 49 -7.77 0.07 -1.03
C PRO A 49 -7.14 1.30 -1.71
N ALA A 50 -6.49 2.20 -0.97
CA ALA A 50 -6.00 3.47 -1.48
C ALA A 50 -4.47 3.47 -1.56
N LEU A 51 -3.97 3.67 -2.78
CA LEU A 51 -2.62 4.13 -3.07
C LEU A 51 -2.77 5.41 -3.88
N VAL A 52 -2.28 6.52 -3.37
CA VAL A 52 -2.53 7.85 -3.96
C VAL A 52 -1.24 8.42 -4.50
N ALA A 53 -1.22 8.78 -5.78
CA ALA A 53 -0.13 9.54 -6.39
C ALA A 53 -0.35 11.03 -6.16
N ASP A 54 0.74 11.77 -5.91
CA ASP A 54 0.68 13.21 -5.85
C ASP A 54 0.58 13.82 -7.27
N PRO A 55 -0.47 14.60 -7.59
CA PRO A 55 -0.58 15.25 -8.90
C PRO A 55 0.43 16.39 -9.11
N LEU A 56 1.03 16.95 -8.07
CA LEU A 56 1.96 18.09 -8.13
C LEU A 56 3.43 17.66 -8.10
N VAL A 57 3.73 16.48 -7.55
CA VAL A 57 5.10 15.99 -7.38
C VAL A 57 5.21 14.59 -7.97
N THR A 58 5.82 14.50 -9.15
CA THR A 58 6.09 13.21 -9.80
C THR A 58 6.94 12.32 -8.89
N GLY A 59 6.54 11.06 -8.80
CA GLY A 59 7.23 10.06 -7.98
C GLY A 59 6.93 10.12 -6.49
N ARG A 60 6.08 11.07 -6.05
CA ARG A 60 5.55 11.08 -4.69
C ARG A 60 4.26 10.28 -4.59
N PHE A 61 4.22 9.34 -3.65
CA PHE A 61 3.06 8.48 -3.39
C PHE A 61 2.73 8.43 -1.90
N PHE A 62 1.46 8.22 -1.59
CA PHE A 62 0.94 8.08 -0.24
C PHE A 62 0.22 6.75 -0.09
N LEU A 63 0.55 6.03 0.98
CA LEU A 63 -0.06 4.75 1.34
C LEU A 63 -0.56 4.84 2.78
N PRO A 64 -1.85 5.10 2.97
CA PRO A 64 -2.44 5.03 4.28
C PRO A 64 -2.80 3.57 4.64
N LEU A 65 -2.71 3.23 5.92
CA LEU A 65 -3.00 1.91 6.48
C LEU A 65 -4.22 1.98 7.41
N PHE A 66 -4.94 0.86 7.55
CA PHE A 66 -6.09 0.79 8.46
C PHE A 66 -5.72 0.96 9.94
N SER A 67 -4.45 0.74 10.27
CA SER A 67 -3.84 0.98 11.59
C SER A 67 -3.80 2.46 11.98
N GLY A 68 -4.07 3.39 11.05
CA GLY A 68 -3.94 4.83 11.29
C GLY A 68 -2.54 5.38 11.01
N GLU A 69 -1.71 4.60 10.32
CA GLU A 69 -0.40 5.01 9.81
C GLU A 69 -0.52 5.50 8.37
N LEU A 70 0.17 6.58 8.04
CA LEU A 70 0.32 7.11 6.69
C LEU A 70 1.78 7.02 6.29
N TYR A 71 2.06 6.30 5.22
CA TYR A 71 3.39 6.21 4.63
C TYR A 71 3.49 7.08 3.39
N VAL A 72 4.69 7.60 3.13
CA VAL A 72 5.03 8.35 1.93
C VAL A 72 6.21 7.70 1.23
N SER A 73 6.21 7.76 -0.10
CA SER A 73 7.37 7.50 -0.93
C SER A 73 7.65 8.74 -1.76
N THR A 74 8.91 9.09 -1.95
CA THR A 74 9.36 10.21 -2.81
C THR A 74 10.28 9.73 -3.94
N ASP A 75 10.38 8.41 -4.14
CA ASP A 75 11.31 7.76 -5.05
C ASP A 75 10.61 6.76 -5.98
N ASP A 76 9.45 7.17 -6.51
CA ASP A 76 8.64 6.36 -7.41
C ASP A 76 8.10 5.06 -6.78
N GLY A 77 7.85 5.07 -5.46
CA GLY A 77 7.32 3.93 -4.72
C GLY A 77 8.35 2.85 -4.41
N ALA A 78 9.64 3.11 -4.58
CA ALA A 78 10.69 2.12 -4.32
C ALA A 78 10.95 1.94 -2.81
N THR A 79 10.95 3.04 -2.06
CA THR A 79 11.05 3.05 -0.60
C THR A 79 9.93 3.87 0.02
N TRP A 80 9.54 3.46 1.22
CA TRP A 80 8.44 4.06 1.97
C TRP A 80 8.90 4.45 3.36
N GLU A 81 8.40 5.57 3.84
CA GLU A 81 8.70 6.10 5.17
C GLU A 81 7.41 6.46 5.89
N LEU A 82 7.36 6.23 7.21
CA LEU A 82 6.23 6.63 8.02
C LEU A 82 6.17 8.16 8.07
N LEU A 83 5.08 8.74 7.58
CA LEU A 83 4.85 10.18 7.55
C LEU A 83 4.08 10.66 8.78
N VAL A 84 3.00 9.95 9.14
CA VAL A 84 2.15 10.26 10.30
C VAL A 84 1.59 8.96 10.88
N GLU A 85 1.45 8.90 12.20
CA GLU A 85 0.74 7.85 12.93
C GLU A 85 -0.41 8.42 13.77
N GLY A 86 -1.28 7.55 14.29
CA GLY A 86 -2.38 7.95 15.16
C GLY A 86 -3.54 8.64 14.44
N ILE A 87 -3.66 8.46 13.12
CA ILE A 87 -4.80 8.95 12.35
C ILE A 87 -6.04 8.13 12.78
N PRO A 88 -7.10 8.76 13.34
CA PRO A 88 -8.34 8.06 13.68
C PRO A 88 -8.86 7.30 12.47
N THR A 89 -9.28 6.05 12.66
CA THR A 89 -9.56 5.06 11.61
C THR A 89 -10.05 5.70 10.31
N MET A 90 -9.27 5.46 9.25
CA MET A 90 -9.25 6.15 7.95
C MET A 90 -10.58 6.19 7.17
N LEU A 91 -11.65 5.56 7.67
CA LEU A 91 -12.97 5.55 7.05
C LEU A 91 -13.52 6.97 6.77
N ARG A 92 -12.95 8.02 7.37
CA ARG A 92 -13.31 9.42 7.13
C ARG A 92 -12.49 10.17 6.08
N LEU A 93 -11.29 9.72 5.70
CA LEU A 93 -10.36 10.54 4.91
C LEU A 93 -10.47 10.34 3.39
N ILE A 94 -11.03 9.20 2.95
CA ILE A 94 -11.18 8.82 1.53
C ILE A 94 -12.58 9.12 0.96
N ALA A 95 -13.49 9.64 1.79
CA ALA A 95 -14.90 9.86 1.44
C ALA A 95 -15.26 11.35 1.22
N ALA A 96 -14.26 12.24 1.13
CA ALA A 96 -14.45 13.67 0.87
C ALA A 96 -13.99 14.04 -0.55
#